data_AF-A0A7W5ESN7-F1
#
_entry.id   AF-A0A7W5ESN7-F1
#
_cell.length_a   1.000
_cell.length_b   1.000
_cell.length_c   1.000
_cell.angle_alpha   90.00
_cell.angle_beta   90.00
_cell.angle_gamma   90.00
#
_symmetry.space_group_name_H-M   'P 1'
#
loop_
_entity.id
_entity.type
_entity.pdbx_description
1 polymer ?
#
loop_
_entity_poly.entity_id
_entity_poly.type
_entity_poly.pdbx_seq_one_letter_code
_entity_poly.pdbx_strand_id
1 'polypeptide(L)'
;MLGGISIWQLLIVLGIIILIFGTKKLRNVGGDLGGAVKGFKKAMHDEDKGEDADDKPQAQVRHDDEGHTYDVKAEQKPEEREERK
;
A
#
# COMPACT_ATOMS: atom_id res chain seq x y z
N MET A 1 -8.02 -2.38 -38.82
CA MET A 1 -7.14 -1.23 -38.52
C MET A 1 -7.12 -0.93 -37.03
N LEU A 2 -6.54 -1.83 -36.22
CA LEU A 2 -6.42 -1.67 -34.76
C LEU A 2 -5.04 -2.14 -34.26
N GLY A 3 -3.99 -1.90 -35.06
CA GLY A 3 -2.63 -2.37 -34.79
C GLY A 3 -1.62 -1.24 -34.68
N GLY A 4 -2.04 -0.06 -34.21
CA GLY A 4 -1.23 1.16 -34.24
C GLY A 4 -0.66 1.61 -32.90
N ILE A 5 -1.14 1.07 -31.77
CA ILE A 5 -0.62 1.43 -30.45
C ILE A 5 0.50 0.46 -30.13
N SER A 6 1.73 0.81 -30.53
CA SER A 6 2.90 0.05 -30.13
C SER A 6 3.26 0.36 -28.67
N ILE A 7 3.75 -0.67 -27.97
CA ILE A 7 4.13 -0.63 -26.56
C ILE A 7 5.13 0.50 -26.28
N TRP A 8 5.99 0.81 -27.25
CA TRP A 8 6.95 1.92 -27.16
C TRP A 8 6.30 3.29 -27.04
N GLN A 9 5.20 3.55 -27.73
CA GLN A 9 4.47 4.81 -27.64
C GLN A 9 3.81 4.95 -26.27
N LEU A 10 3.25 3.86 -25.72
CA LEU A 10 2.64 3.86 -24.38
C LEU A 10 3.66 4.18 -23.28
N LEU A 11 4.89 3.66 -23.37
CA LEU A 11 5.95 3.96 -22.41
C LEU A 11 6.36 5.44 -22.44
N ILE A 12 6.47 6.02 -23.65
CA ILE A 12 6.80 7.46 -23.80
C ILE A 12 5.69 8.33 -23.20
N VAL A 13 4.43 8.02 -23.49
CA VAL A 13 3.27 8.75 -22.94
C VAL A 13 3.21 8.62 -21.41
N LEU A 14 3.41 7.41 -20.88
CA LEU A 14 3.46 7.17 -19.43
C LEU A 14 4.58 7.98 -18.76
N GLY A 15 5.75 8.07 -19.39
CA GLY A 15 6.87 8.88 -18.89
C GLY A 15 6.50 10.36 -18.76
N ILE A 16 5.82 10.92 -19.75
CA ILE A 16 5.36 12.32 -19.72
C ILE A 16 4.34 12.54 -18.58
N ILE A 17 3.40 11.62 -18.40
CA ILE A 17 2.41 11.69 -17.31
C ILE A 17 3.13 11.67 -15.96
N ILE A 18 4.10 10.77 -15.76
CA ILE A 18 4.89 10.71 -14.53
C ILE A 18 5.65 12.01 -14.29
N LEU A 19 6.19 12.65 -15.34
CA LEU A 19 6.90 13.93 -15.20
C LEU A 19 5.97 15.09 -14.81
N ILE A 20 4.75 15.13 -15.36
CA ILE A 20 3.76 16.18 -15.03
C ILE A 20 3.22 16.01 -13.61
N PHE A 21 2.81 14.79 -13.26
CA PHE A 21 2.18 14.51 -11.97
C PHE A 21 3.21 14.29 -10.85
N GLY A 22 4.44 13.90 -11.20
CA GLY A 22 5.46 13.44 -10.27
C GLY A 22 5.18 12.03 -9.73
N THR A 23 6.24 11.32 -9.31
CA THR A 23 6.13 9.96 -8.73
C THR A 23 5.41 9.95 -7.38
N LYS A 24 5.43 11.05 -6.62
CA LYS A 24 4.79 11.15 -5.29
C LYS A 24 3.27 11.09 -5.35
N LYS A 25 2.65 11.84 -6.27
CA LYS A 25 1.19 11.78 -6.52
C LYS A 25 0.79 10.42 -7.08
N LEU A 26 1.57 9.91 -8.04
CA LEU A 26 1.28 8.62 -8.68
C LEU A 26 1.41 7.44 -7.71
N ARG A 27 2.35 7.48 -6.75
CA ARG A 27 2.47 6.47 -5.69
C ARG A 27 1.31 6.53 -4.71
N ASN A 28 0.90 7.72 -4.29
CA ASN A 28 -0.21 7.88 -3.35
C ASN A 28 -1.51 7.33 -3.94
N VAL A 29 -1.86 7.77 -5.16
CA VAL A 29 -3.08 7.31 -5.86
C VAL A 29 -2.93 5.87 -6.37
N GLY A 30 -1.74 5.48 -6.81
CA GLY A 30 -1.44 4.13 -7.30
C GLY A 30 -1.45 3.07 -6.20
N GLY A 31 -1.16 3.42 -4.94
CA GLY A 31 -1.29 2.53 -3.79
C GLY A 31 -2.75 2.15 -3.54
N ASP A 32 -3.64 3.15 -3.48
CA ASP A 32 -5.07 2.96 -3.23
C ASP A 32 -5.74 2.16 -4.37
N LEU A 33 -5.50 2.58 -5.62
CA LEU A 33 -6.04 1.90 -6.80
C LEU A 33 -5.41 0.53 -7.02
N GLY A 34 -4.10 0.40 -6.79
CA GLY A 34 -3.37 -0.84 -6.92
C GLY A 34 -3.80 -1.89 -5.90
N GLY A 35 -4.09 -1.47 -4.66
CA GLY A 35 -4.65 -2.32 -3.61
C GLY A 35 -6.02 -2.89 -3.99
N ALA A 36 -6.92 -2.04 -4.48
CA ALA A 36 -8.26 -2.45 -4.93
C ALA A 36 -8.19 -3.44 -6.11
N VAL A 37 -7.34 -3.15 -7.11
CA VAL A 37 -7.16 -4.03 -8.29
C VAL A 37 -6.48 -5.34 -7.90
N LYS A 38 -5.56 -5.35 -6.93
CA LYS A 38 -4.91 -6.56 -6.43
C LYS A 38 -5.91 -7.52 -5.76
N GLY A 39 -6.82 -7.00 -4.93
CA GLY A 39 -7.89 -7.78 -4.32
C GLY A 39 -8.86 -8.36 -5.36
N PHE A 40 -9.24 -7.55 -6.34
CA PHE A 40 -10.09 -7.98 -7.46
C PHE A 40 -9.44 -9.08 -8.30
N LYS A 41 -8.16 -8.91 -8.68
CA LYS A 41 -7.41 -9.94 -9.41
C LYS A 41 -7.31 -11.23 -8.59
N LYS A 42 -7.09 -11.14 -7.28
CA LYS A 42 -7.02 -12.31 -6.40
C LYS A 42 -8.35 -13.07 -6.34
N ALA A 43 -9.46 -12.36 -6.13
CA ALA A 43 -10.79 -12.97 -6.10
C ALA A 43 -11.15 -13.64 -7.44
N MET A 44 -10.85 -12.99 -8.57
CA MET A 44 -11.06 -13.59 -9.90
C MET A 44 -10.17 -14.82 -10.14
N HIS A 45 -8.93 -14.83 -9.63
CA HIS A 45 -8.03 -15.98 -9.80
C HIS A 45 -8.40 -17.15 -8.87
N ASP A 46 -8.96 -16.87 -7.69
CA ASP A 46 -9.46 -17.87 -6.74
C ASP A 46 -10.76 -18.52 -7.27
N GLU A 47 -11.59 -17.81 -8.03
CA GLU A 47 -12.78 -18.39 -8.70
C GLU A 47 -12.40 -19.30 -9.88
N ASP A 48 -11.32 -19.01 -10.61
CA ASP A 48 -10.84 -19.81 -11.75
C ASP A 48 -9.97 -21.02 -11.35
N LYS A 49 -9.46 -21.06 -10.11
CA LYS A 49 -8.69 -22.19 -9.57
C LYS A 49 -9.39 -22.79 -8.36
N GLY A 50 -10.40 -23.62 -8.63
CA GLY A 50 -10.77 -24.66 -7.68
C GLY A 50 -9.53 -25.49 -7.31
N GLU A 51 -9.26 -25.55 -6.00
CA GLU A 51 -8.39 -26.53 -5.35
C GLU A 51 -6.93 -26.55 -5.84
N ASP A 52 -6.07 -25.66 -5.33
CA ASP A 52 -4.76 -26.05 -4.78
C ASP A 52 -3.92 -24.85 -4.27
N ALA A 53 -3.46 -25.04 -3.04
CA ALA A 53 -2.23 -24.51 -2.43
C ALA A 53 -2.14 -23.04 -1.93
N ASP A 54 -1.86 -23.00 -0.63
CA ASP A 54 -0.94 -22.10 0.08
C ASP A 54 -1.40 -20.67 0.38
N ASP A 55 -1.92 -20.58 1.61
CA ASP A 55 -1.59 -19.56 2.60
C ASP A 55 -0.19 -18.95 2.40
N LYS A 56 -0.12 -17.87 1.63
CA LYS A 56 1.00 -16.93 1.73
C LYS A 56 0.51 -15.70 2.49
N PRO A 57 1.16 -15.32 3.61
CA PRO A 57 0.83 -14.10 4.32
C PRO A 57 1.02 -12.93 3.35
N GLN A 58 -0.08 -12.33 2.93
CA GLN A 58 -0.05 -11.22 1.98
C GLN A 58 0.73 -10.09 2.64
N ALA A 59 1.88 -9.81 2.03
CA ALA A 59 2.85 -8.80 2.43
C ALA A 59 2.19 -7.60 3.09
N GLN A 60 2.53 -7.40 4.37
CA GLN A 60 2.34 -6.17 5.11
C GLN A 60 2.73 -5.00 4.19
N VAL A 61 1.76 -4.18 3.79
CA VAL A 61 2.03 -2.87 3.21
C VAL A 61 2.54 -2.03 4.38
N ARG A 62 3.85 -2.15 4.66
CA ARG A 62 4.55 -1.23 5.55
C ARG A 62 4.63 0.10 4.83
N HIS A 63 3.72 1.01 5.17
CA HIS A 63 3.98 2.43 5.05
C HIS A 63 5.03 2.76 6.12
N ASP A 64 6.32 2.64 5.78
CA ASP A 64 7.36 3.38 6.49
C ASP A 64 7.23 4.85 6.05
N ASP A 65 6.20 5.53 6.58
CA ASP A 65 6.18 6.97 6.71
C ASP A 65 7.02 7.27 7.95
N GLU A 66 8.34 7.47 7.75
CA GLU A 66 9.21 8.15 8.72
C GLU A 66 8.75 9.61 8.85
N GLY A 67 7.58 9.80 9.45
CA GLY A 67 7.04 11.07 9.88
C GLY A 67 7.02 11.06 11.39
N HIS A 68 8.05 11.65 12.00
CA HIS A 68 8.19 11.87 13.44
C HIS A 68 6.86 12.28 14.09
N THR A 69 6.15 11.31 14.64
CA THR A 69 5.06 11.58 15.58
C THR A 69 5.70 11.53 16.96
N TYR A 70 5.81 12.70 17.58
CA TYR A 70 6.34 12.85 18.93
C TYR A 70 5.36 12.15 19.89
N ASP A 71 5.75 10.99 20.42
CA ASP A 71 5.04 10.31 21.50
C ASP A 71 5.02 11.21 22.74
N VAL A 72 3.87 11.82 23.02
CA VAL A 72 3.63 12.43 24.33
C VAL A 72 3.46 11.29 25.34
N LYS A 73 4.57 10.95 25.99
CA LYS A 73 4.60 10.04 27.13
C LYS A 73 3.81 10.66 28.29
N ALA A 74 2.57 10.20 28.50
CA ALA A 74 1.82 10.51 29.70
C ALA A 74 2.53 9.83 30.89
N GLU A 75 3.30 10.60 31.63
CA GLU A 75 3.92 10.18 32.88
C GLU A 75 2.83 10.09 33.96
N GLN A 76 2.25 8.89 34.13
CA GLN A 76 1.46 8.60 35.33
C GLN A 76 2.42 8.31 36.47
N LYS A 77 2.61 9.35 37.28
CA LYS A 77 3.24 9.38 38.60
C LYS A 77 2.86 8.13 39.43
N PRO A 78 3.83 7.39 39.99
CA PRO A 78 3.52 6.33 40.95
C PRO A 78 3.04 6.98 42.25
N GLU A 79 1.77 6.76 42.62
CA GLU A 79 1.35 6.95 44.00
C GLU A 79 1.88 5.78 44.83
N GLU A 80 3.10 5.98 45.31
CA GLU A 80 3.62 5.38 46.52
C GLU A 80 2.74 5.84 47.69
N ARG A 81 1.83 4.97 48.13
CA ARG A 81 1.28 5.02 49.47
C ARG A 81 1.61 3.72 50.18
N GLU A 82 2.86 3.67 50.61
CA GLU A 82 3.24 2.91 51.78
C GLU A 82 2.35 3.26 52.99
N GLU A 83 2.28 2.27 53.89
CA GLU A 83 1.91 2.33 55.29
C GLU A 83 0.44 2.19 55.73
N ARG A 84 0.28 1.09 56.49
CA ARG A 84 -0.47 0.97 57.76
C ARG A 84 -1.99 1.01 57.66
N LYS A 85 -2.61 -0.19 57.66
CA LYS A 85 -3.04 -0.88 58.90
C LYS A 85 -3.60 -2.26 58.58
#